data_AF-A0A7C7KF39-F1
#
_entry.id   AF-A0A7C7KF39-F1
#
_cell.length_a   1.000
_cell.length_b   1.000
_cell.length_c   1.000
_cell.angle_alpha   90.00
_cell.angle_beta   90.00
_cell.angle_gamma   90.00
#
_symmetry.space_group_name_H-M   'P 1'
#
loop_
_entity.id
_entity.type
_entity.pdbx_description
1 polymer ?
#
loop_
_entity_poly.entity_id
_entity_poly.type
_entity_poly.pdbx_seq_one_letter_code
_entity_poly.pdbx_strand_id
1 'polypeptide(L)' 'ALNPAQEDFMYFVARPDGRHVFTRTLAEHNRAKLEAQRARDRISADELSEPTR' A
#
# COMPACT_ATOMS: atom_id res chain seq x y z
N ALA A 1 2.32 -21.73 -9.82
CA ALA A 1 2.73 -20.83 -10.93
C ALA A 1 3.77 -21.56 -11.77
N LEU A 2 3.70 -21.48 -13.11
CA LEU A 2 4.66 -22.17 -13.99
C LEU A 2 5.80 -21.25 -14.48
N ASN A 3 5.57 -19.96 -14.70
CA ASN A 3 6.57 -19.02 -15.23
C ASN A 3 6.45 -17.65 -14.54
N PRO A 4 7.10 -17.43 -13.39
CA PRO A 4 7.12 -16.13 -12.75
C PRO A 4 8.00 -15.13 -13.51
N ALA A 5 7.74 -13.84 -13.33
CA ALA A 5 8.66 -12.79 -13.78
C ALA A 5 9.99 -12.89 -13.01
N GLN A 6 11.11 -12.71 -13.71
CA GLN A 6 12.44 -12.64 -13.10
C GLN A 6 12.69 -11.21 -12.63
N GLU A 7 12.30 -10.92 -11.39
CA GLU A 7 12.43 -9.59 -10.80
C GLU A 7 12.96 -9.68 -9.36
N ASP A 8 13.78 -8.70 -8.97
CA ASP A 8 14.43 -8.67 -7.65
C ASP A 8 13.62 -7.89 -6.59
N PHE A 9 12.28 -7.95 -6.67
CA PHE A 9 11.44 -7.32 -5.65
C PHE A 9 11.42 -8.16 -4.39
N MET A 10 11.95 -7.61 -3.30
CA MET A 10 12.06 -8.29 -2.02
C MET A 10 10.91 -7.96 -1.07
N TYR A 11 10.19 -6.87 -1.32
CA TYR A 11 9.13 -6.38 -0.45
C TYR A 11 7.92 -5.91 -1.25
N PHE A 12 6.74 -6.00 -0.62
CA PHE A 12 5.51 -5.42 -1.16
C PHE A 12 4.71 -4.69 -0.07
N VAL A 13 3.90 -3.73 -0.48
CA VAL A 13 2.93 -3.02 0.36
C VAL A 13 1.58 -2.98 -0.35
N ALA A 14 0.51 -3.42 0.34
CA ALA A 14 -0.87 -3.27 -0.12
C ALA A 14 -1.41 -1.87 0.24
N ARG A 15 -2.00 -1.20 -0.75
CA ARG A 15 -2.65 0.10 -0.59
C ARG A 15 -4.16 -0.08 -0.38
N PRO A 16 -4.82 0.85 0.32
CA PRO A 16 -6.27 0.80 0.53
C PRO A 16 -7.09 0.97 -0.75
N ASP A 17 -6.49 1.49 -1.82
CA ASP A 17 -7.10 1.59 -3.15
C ASP A 17 -6.97 0.29 -3.98
N GLY A 18 -6.59 -0.82 -3.35
CA GLY A 18 -6.48 -2.13 -3.99
C GLY A 18 -5.22 -2.36 -4.80
N ARG A 19 -4.31 -1.38 -4.88
CA ARG A 19 -3.03 -1.52 -5.60
C ARG A 19 -1.94 -2.10 -4.72
N HIS A 20 -0.93 -2.70 -5.36
CA HIS A 20 0.28 -3.19 -4.73
C HIS A 20 1.48 -2.38 -5.18
N VAL A 21 2.38 -2.07 -4.24
CA VAL A 21 3.67 -1.44 -4.51
C VAL A 21 4.77 -2.45 -4.19
N PHE A 22 5.64 -2.73 -5.17
CA PHE A 22 6.79 -3.62 -5.02
C PHE A 22 8.07 -2.80 -4.92
N THR A 23 8.97 -3.15 -4.00
CA THR A 23 10.21 -2.40 -3.75
C THR A 23 11.40 -3.34 -3.60
N ARG A 24 12.59 -2.85 -3.96
CA ARG A 24 13.82 -3.66 -3.95
C ARG A 24 14.58 -3.53 -2.63
N THR A 25 14.40 -2.43 -1.91
CA THR A 25 15.08 -2.17 -0.64
C THR A 25 14.11 -1.97 0.53
N LEU A 26 14.60 -2.22 1.75
CA LEU A 26 13.84 -1.97 2.98
C LEU A 26 13.52 -0.47 3.17
N ALA A 27 14.42 0.42 2.76
CA ALA A 27 14.20 1.86 2.83
C ALA A 27 13.04 2.32 1.92
N GLU A 28 12.94 1.77 0.71
CA GLU A 28 11.79 1.98 -0.18
C GLU A 28 10.51 1.41 0.40
N HIS A 29 10.56 0.19 0.94
CA HIS A 29 9.41 -0.44 1.59
C HIS A 29 8.84 0.43 2.72
N ASN A 30 9.70 0.95 3.59
CA ASN A 30 9.27 1.77 4.71
C ASN A 30 8.62 3.09 4.26
N ARG A 31 9.11 3.71 3.17
CA ARG A 31 8.46 4.88 2.56
C ARG A 31 7.08 4.53 2.02
N ALA A 32 6.97 3.47 1.23
CA ALA A 32 5.69 3.00 0.68
C ALA A 32 4.68 2.62 1.78
N LYS A 33 5.16 2.03 2.88
CA LYS A 33 4.33 1.69 4.05
C LYS A 33 3.74 2.94 4.71
N LEU A 34 4.55 3.99 4.90
CA LEU A 34 4.11 5.26 5.46
C LEU A 34 3.06 5.93 4.57
N GLU A 35 3.24 5.92 3.24
CA GLU A 35 2.27 6.46 2.29
C GLU A 35 0.94 5.69 2.33
N ALA A 36 1.00 4.35 2.36
CA ALA A 36 -0.19 3.51 2.45
C ALA A 36 -0.95 3.73 3.77
N GLN A 37 -0.24 3.97 4.87
CA GLN A 37 -0.85 4.29 6.16
C GLN A 37 -1.57 5.64 6.11
N ARG A 38 -0.89 6.70 5.63
CA ARG A 38 -1.51 8.02 5.46
C ARG A 38 -2.74 7.99 4.56
N ALA A 39 -2.73 7.14 3.53
CA ALA A 39 -3.88 6.96 2.65
C ALA A 39 -5.07 6.31 3.37
N ARG A 40 -4.82 5.30 4.22
CA ARG A 40 -5.86 4.68 5.06
C ARG A 40 -6.45 5.68 6.04
N ASP A 41 -5.59 6.42 6.74
CA ASP A 41 -6.03 7.37 7.76
C ASP A 41 -6.95 8.45 7.17
N ARG A 42 -6.67 8.92 5.94
CA ARG A 42 -7.55 9.84 5.22
C ARG A 42 -8.92 9.23 4.90
N ILE A 43 -8.95 7.99 4.40
CA ILE A 43 -10.21 7.29 4.09
C ILE A 43 -11.03 7.14 5.37
N SER A 44 -10.39 6.74 6.48
CA SER A 44 -11.08 6.61 7.77
C SER A 44 -11.58 7.96 8.29
N ALA A 45 -10.83 9.04 8.11
CA ALA A 45 -11.28 10.38 8.50
C ALA A 45 -12.48 10.86 7.67
N ASP A 46 -12.47 10.61 6.36
CA ASP A 46 -13.59 10.94 5.47
C ASP A 46 -14.85 10.12 5.83
N GLU A 47 -14.71 8.81 6.08
CA GLU A 47 -15.81 7.92 6.49
C GLU A 47 -16.45 8.34 7.82
N LEU A 48 -15.66 8.85 8.77
CA LEU A 48 -16.15 9.37 10.04
C LEU A 48 -16.84 10.74 9.92
N SER A 49 -16.62 11.47 8.81
CA SER A 49 -17.18 12.80 8.58
C SER A 49 -18.55 12.79 7.90
N GLU A 50 -18.95 11.66 7.31
CA GLU A 50 -20.30 11.46 6.75
C GLU A 50 -21.24 11.01 7.89
N PRO A 51 -22.18 11.86 8.36
CA PRO A 51 -23.23 11.38 9.26
C PRO A 51 -24.08 10.40 8.47
N THR A 52 -24.13 9.16 8.95
CA THR A 52 -24.83 7.99 8.39
C THR A 52 -26.10 8.35 7.61
N ARG A 53 -26.17 7.88 6.36
CA ARG A 53 -27.40 7.87 5.54
C ARG A 53 -28.47 6.97 6.15
#